data_AF-A0A0F5LRY9-F1
#
_entry.id   AF-A0A0F5LRY9-F1
#
_cell.length_a   1.000
_cell.length_b   1.000
_cell.length_c   1.000
_cell.angle_alpha   90.00
_cell.angle_beta   90.00
_cell.angle_gamma   90.00
#
_symmetry.space_group_name_H-M   'P 1'
#
loop_
_entity.id
_entity.type
_entity.pdbx_description
1 polymer ?
#
loop_
_entity_poly.entity_id
_entity_poly.type
_entity_poly.pdbx_seq_one_letter_code
_entity_poly.pdbx_strand_id
1 'polypeptide(L)'
;MAYDDIRKSDASIKETHDLIASDKVEGTKVYDPRGEHIGSIERILVEKRSGKVSYAVLSFGGFLGIGNDHYPLPWSKLNYDESLGGYRVDITKEQLEGAPKYDREDDAYWNQENGRRVHDYYGVAPYWI
;
A
#
# COMPACT_ATOMS: atom_id res chain seq x y z
N MET A 1 36.71 -9.34 -25.09
CA MET A 1 35.63 -9.66 -24.14
C MET A 1 35.27 -8.38 -23.42
N ALA A 2 34.11 -7.81 -23.69
CA ALA A 2 33.61 -6.62 -22.99
C ALA A 2 32.12 -6.88 -22.70
N TYR A 3 31.85 -7.35 -21.50
CA TYR A 3 30.52 -7.62 -20.97
C TYR A 3 30.36 -6.80 -19.69
N ASP A 4 30.37 -5.47 -19.74
CA ASP A 4 30.22 -4.72 -18.48
C ASP A 4 29.71 -3.26 -18.58
N ASP A 5 28.87 -2.93 -19.57
CA ASP A 5 28.42 -1.53 -19.68
C ASP A 5 26.92 -1.33 -19.98
N ILE A 6 26.05 -2.28 -19.60
CA ILE A 6 24.58 -2.12 -19.78
C ILE A 6 23.81 -2.08 -18.44
N ARG A 7 24.47 -2.21 -17.28
CA ARG A 7 23.77 -2.34 -15.97
C ARG A 7 23.77 -1.09 -15.08
N LYS A 8 23.84 0.12 -15.61
CA LYS A 8 23.83 1.34 -14.76
C LYS A 8 22.82 2.43 -15.09
N SER A 9 21.96 2.28 -16.10
CA SER A 9 21.00 3.33 -16.48
C SER A 9 19.54 3.10 -16.07
N ASP A 10 19.10 1.85 -15.81
CA ASP A 10 17.66 1.57 -15.62
C ASP A 10 17.11 1.75 -14.19
N ALA A 11 17.95 1.80 -13.16
CA ALA A 11 17.50 1.91 -11.76
C ALA A 11 17.23 3.36 -11.28
N SER A 12 17.23 4.34 -12.20
CA SER A 12 17.06 5.76 -11.87
C SER A 12 15.63 6.28 -12.02
N ILE A 13 14.72 5.46 -12.57
CA ILE A 13 13.31 5.82 -12.73
C ILE A 13 12.67 5.77 -11.34
N LYS A 14 12.46 6.95 -10.77
CA LYS A 14 11.75 7.10 -9.49
C LYS A 14 10.23 7.22 -9.71
N GLU A 15 9.84 7.83 -10.82
CA GLU A 15 8.46 8.11 -11.17
C GLU A 15 8.36 8.47 -12.66
N THR A 16 7.35 7.97 -13.35
CA THR A 16 6.88 8.44 -14.66
C THR A 16 5.41 8.81 -14.54
N HIS A 17 4.77 9.21 -15.64
CA HIS A 17 3.32 9.45 -15.65
C HIS A 17 2.52 8.22 -15.17
N ASP A 18 2.97 7.01 -15.50
CA ASP A 18 2.21 5.77 -15.30
C ASP A 18 2.84 4.83 -14.27
N LEU A 19 4.08 5.08 -13.84
CA LEU A 19 4.85 4.16 -13.01
C LEU A 19 5.45 4.89 -11.82
N ILE A 20 5.28 4.30 -10.64
CA ILE A 20 5.97 4.73 -9.43
C ILE A 20 6.87 3.61 -8.94
N ALA A 21 8.11 3.94 -8.59
CA ALA A 21 9.04 2.96 -8.05
C ALA A 21 8.56 2.49 -6.66
N SER A 22 8.78 1.21 -6.32
CA SER A 22 8.26 0.65 -5.07
C SER A 22 8.83 1.35 -3.83
N ASP A 23 10.11 1.75 -3.87
CA ASP A 23 10.79 2.52 -2.83
C ASP A 23 10.24 3.95 -2.67
N LYS A 24 9.56 4.46 -3.70
CA LYS A 24 8.82 5.71 -3.65
C LYS A 24 7.40 5.53 -3.12
N VAL A 25 6.79 4.37 -3.28
CA VAL A 25 5.49 4.06 -2.69
C VAL A 25 5.62 3.85 -1.18
N GLU A 26 6.62 3.05 -0.77
CA GLU A 26 6.92 2.81 0.63
C GLU A 26 7.32 4.12 1.36
N GLY A 27 6.84 4.29 2.58
CA GLY A 27 6.99 5.51 3.37
C GLY A 27 6.11 6.69 2.94
N THR A 28 5.39 6.59 1.81
CA THR A 28 4.47 7.66 1.39
C THR A 28 3.36 7.85 2.39
N LYS A 29 3.09 9.12 2.74
CA LYS A 29 2.06 9.50 3.69
C LYS A 29 0.67 9.22 3.13
N VAL A 30 -0.23 8.79 4.00
CA VAL A 30 -1.63 8.55 3.70
C VAL A 30 -2.49 9.53 4.50
N TYR A 31 -3.48 10.09 3.83
CA TYR A 31 -4.38 11.10 4.32
C TYR A 31 -5.84 10.66 4.17
N ASP A 32 -6.67 11.05 5.12
CA ASP A 32 -8.10 10.80 5.08
C ASP A 32 -8.84 11.81 4.15
N PRO A 33 -10.18 11.72 4.02
CA PRO A 33 -10.96 12.66 3.21
C PRO A 33 -10.88 14.12 3.68
N ARG A 34 -10.56 14.36 4.95
CA ARG A 34 -10.39 15.70 5.54
C ARG A 34 -8.98 16.25 5.35
N GLY A 35 -8.06 15.45 4.82
CA GLY A 35 -6.66 15.81 4.67
C GLY A 35 -5.84 15.61 5.95
N GLU A 36 -6.39 14.89 6.93
CA GLU A 36 -5.66 14.53 8.15
C GLU A 36 -4.71 13.37 7.86
N HIS A 37 -3.47 13.46 8.33
CA HIS A 37 -2.49 12.39 8.18
C HIS A 37 -2.82 11.23 9.11
N ILE A 38 -3.01 10.04 8.53
CA ILE A 38 -3.43 8.84 9.28
C ILE A 38 -2.34 7.78 9.33
N GLY A 39 -1.33 7.82 8.46
CA GLY A 39 -0.22 6.87 8.50
C GLY A 39 0.63 6.90 7.25
N SER A 40 1.39 5.84 7.01
CA SER A 40 2.21 5.71 5.80
C SER A 40 2.14 4.31 5.21
N ILE A 41 2.39 4.22 3.90
CA ILE A 41 2.49 2.92 3.23
C ILE A 41 3.75 2.21 3.72
N GLU A 42 3.59 1.01 4.27
CA GLU A 42 4.71 0.19 4.73
C GLU A 42 5.27 -0.69 3.63
N ARG A 43 4.39 -1.28 2.83
CA ARG A 43 4.73 -2.16 1.71
C ARG A 43 3.54 -2.31 0.78
N ILE A 44 3.80 -2.75 -0.44
CA ILE A 44 2.78 -3.20 -1.38
C ILE A 44 2.86 -4.70 -1.59
N LEU A 45 1.71 -5.30 -1.87
CA LEU A 45 1.61 -6.71 -2.21
C LEU A 45 1.25 -6.85 -3.67
N VAL A 46 2.13 -7.56 -4.38
CA VAL A 46 2.02 -7.81 -5.81
C VAL A 46 1.68 -9.28 -6.03
N GLU A 47 0.69 -9.53 -6.87
CA GLU A 47 0.33 -10.90 -7.24
C GLU A 47 1.47 -11.59 -8.00
N LYS A 48 1.94 -12.71 -7.47
CA LYS A 48 3.05 -13.48 -8.06
C LYS A 48 2.82 -13.92 -9.52
N ARG A 49 1.56 -14.06 -9.94
CA ARG A 49 1.20 -14.56 -11.28
C ARG A 49 0.84 -13.45 -12.27
N SER A 50 0.04 -12.48 -11.86
CA SER A 50 -0.45 -11.41 -12.75
C SER A 50 0.48 -10.19 -12.79
N GLY A 51 1.32 -10.01 -11.76
CA GLY A 51 2.14 -8.81 -11.59
C GLY A 51 1.35 -7.57 -11.13
N LYS A 52 0.05 -7.69 -10.84
CA LYS A 52 -0.79 -6.57 -10.38
C LYS A 52 -0.56 -6.29 -8.90
N VAL A 53 -0.61 -5.01 -8.53
CA VAL A 53 -0.61 -4.59 -7.12
C VAL A 53 -2.02 -4.78 -6.55
N SER A 54 -2.14 -5.67 -5.57
CA SER A 54 -3.43 -6.02 -4.95
C SER A 54 -3.74 -5.12 -3.77
N TYR A 55 -2.76 -4.97 -2.88
CA TYR A 55 -2.93 -4.32 -1.60
C TYR A 55 -1.73 -3.44 -1.29
N ALA A 56 -1.96 -2.37 -0.56
CA ALA A 56 -0.94 -1.71 0.22
C ALA A 56 -1.18 -1.99 1.70
N VAL A 57 -0.12 -2.13 2.48
CA VAL A 57 -0.22 -2.21 3.93
C VAL A 57 0.01 -0.81 4.49
N LEU A 58 -1.01 -0.24 5.10
CA LEU A 58 -0.91 1.00 5.84
C LEU A 58 -0.36 0.70 7.24
N SER A 59 0.70 1.41 7.64
CA SER A 59 1.15 1.46 9.02
C SER A 59 0.51 2.66 9.72
N PHE A 60 -0.22 2.39 10.79
CA PHE A 60 -1.00 3.36 11.54
C PHE A 60 -0.54 3.38 13.00
N GLY A 61 -0.18 4.56 13.50
CA GLY A 61 0.36 4.74 14.85
C GLY A 61 1.85 4.36 14.93
N GLY A 62 2.62 5.18 15.64
CA GLY A 62 4.05 4.94 15.92
C GLY A 62 5.01 5.54 14.90
N PHE A 63 5.67 6.65 15.24
CA PHE A 63 6.75 7.24 14.44
C PHE A 63 8.07 6.44 14.51
N LEU A 64 8.16 5.36 15.31
CA LEU A 64 9.41 4.64 15.63
C LEU A 64 9.24 3.13 15.92
N GLY A 65 8.45 2.40 15.13
CA GLY A 65 8.55 0.93 15.04
C GLY A 65 8.16 0.11 16.28
N ILE A 66 7.47 0.68 17.26
CA ILE A 66 6.89 -0.06 18.40
C ILE A 66 5.42 0.35 18.53
N GLY A 67 4.52 -0.63 18.38
CA GLY A 67 3.07 -0.44 18.54
C GLY A 67 2.32 0.05 17.29
N ASN A 68 2.78 -0.34 16.10
CA ASN A 68 2.11 0.01 14.86
C ASN A 68 1.00 -1.01 14.56
N ASP A 69 -0.22 -0.53 14.29
CA ASP A 69 -1.25 -1.36 13.68
C ASP A 69 -1.03 -1.39 12.16
N HIS A 70 -1.21 -2.56 11.56
CA HIS A 70 -1.07 -2.74 10.11
C HIS A 70 -2.43 -3.03 9.48
N TYR A 71 -2.79 -2.23 8.48
CA TYR A 71 -4.08 -2.31 7.81
C TYR A 71 -3.90 -2.58 6.31
N PRO A 72 -4.32 -3.75 5.81
CA PRO A 72 -4.40 -4.00 4.37
C PRO A 72 -5.44 -3.07 3.73
N LEU A 73 -5.04 -2.34 2.70
CA LEU A 73 -5.92 -1.52 1.88
C LEU A 73 -5.86 -2.01 0.43
N PRO A 74 -7.01 -2.21 -0.25
CA PRO A 74 -7.00 -2.45 -1.69
C PRO A 74 -6.30 -1.29 -2.40
N TRP A 75 -5.37 -1.60 -3.33
CA TRP A 75 -4.60 -0.59 -4.05
C TRP A 75 -5.50 0.47 -4.72
N SER A 76 -6.66 0.03 -5.24
CA SER A 76 -7.68 0.89 -5.85
C SER A 76 -8.28 1.97 -4.95
N LYS A 77 -8.09 1.90 -3.62
CA LYS A 77 -8.57 2.93 -2.69
C LYS A 77 -7.57 4.08 -2.52
N LEU A 78 -6.33 3.91 -2.96
CA LEU A 78 -5.27 4.91 -2.85
C LEU A 78 -5.30 5.82 -4.07
N ASN A 79 -5.58 7.10 -3.85
CA ASN A 79 -5.49 8.12 -4.88
C ASN A 79 -4.29 9.01 -4.57
N TYR A 80 -3.32 9.09 -5.47
CA TYR A 80 -2.18 9.98 -5.27
C TYR A 80 -2.63 11.44 -5.42
N ASP A 81 -2.35 12.27 -4.43
CA ASP A 81 -2.66 13.69 -4.39
C ASP A 81 -1.34 14.47 -4.41
N GLU A 82 -1.02 15.05 -5.58
CA GLU A 82 0.22 15.81 -5.80
C GLU A 82 0.33 17.01 -4.84
N SER A 83 -0.79 17.61 -4.42
CA SER A 83 -0.78 18.76 -3.50
C SER A 83 -0.33 18.38 -2.09
N LEU A 84 -0.56 17.12 -1.71
CA LEU A 84 -0.15 16.56 -0.42
C LEU A 84 1.19 15.82 -0.52
N GLY A 85 1.63 15.47 -1.73
CA GLY A 85 2.77 14.58 -1.95
C GLY A 85 2.55 13.20 -1.33
N GLY A 86 1.30 12.73 -1.32
CA GLY A 86 0.90 11.50 -0.64
C GLY A 86 -0.43 10.96 -1.14
N TYR A 87 -0.85 9.82 -0.59
CA TYR A 87 -2.10 9.16 -0.98
C TYR A 87 -3.26 9.66 -0.13
N ARG A 88 -4.41 9.88 -0.77
CA ARG A 88 -5.71 10.10 -0.12
C ARG A 88 -6.55 8.84 -0.21
N VAL A 89 -7.24 8.51 0.87
CA VAL A 89 -8.20 7.39 0.93
C VAL A 89 -9.57 7.87 1.39
N ASP A 90 -10.63 7.20 0.92
CA ASP A 90 -12.01 7.45 1.34
C ASP A 90 -12.37 6.72 2.65
N ILE A 91 -11.44 6.69 3.62
CA ILE A 91 -11.57 5.97 4.88
C ILE A 91 -11.08 6.90 6.00
N THR A 92 -11.90 7.09 7.04
CA THR A 92 -11.49 7.89 8.20
C THR A 92 -10.64 7.08 9.16
N LYS A 93 -9.92 7.76 10.04
CA LYS A 93 -9.14 7.13 11.12
C LYS A 93 -9.99 6.19 11.98
N GLU A 94 -11.21 6.59 12.33
CA GLU A 94 -12.12 5.78 13.16
C GLU A 94 -12.56 4.50 12.44
N GLN A 95 -12.71 4.56 11.11
CA GLN A 95 -13.00 3.39 10.30
C GLN A 95 -11.77 2.47 10.21
N LEU A 96 -10.55 3.00 10.18
CA LEU A 96 -9.34 2.17 10.24
C LEU A 96 -9.21 1.43 11.57
N GLU A 97 -9.49 2.08 12.70
CA GLU A 97 -9.40 1.44 14.02
C GLU A 97 -10.35 0.24 14.18
N GLY A 98 -11.45 0.20 13.44
CA GLY A 98 -12.38 -0.93 13.38
C GLY A 98 -12.11 -1.95 12.26
N ALA A 99 -11.06 -1.75 11.45
CA ALA A 99 -10.75 -2.61 10.32
C ALA A 99 -10.05 -3.90 10.75
N PRO A 100 -10.12 -4.97 9.93
CA PRO A 100 -9.33 -6.18 10.15
C PRO A 100 -7.84 -5.84 10.25
N LYS A 101 -7.26 -6.06 11.43
CA LYS A 101 -5.82 -5.85 11.67
C LYS A 101 -5.01 -7.00 11.07
N TYR A 102 -3.88 -6.66 10.46
CA TYR A 102 -2.84 -7.61 10.08
C TYR A 102 -1.80 -7.66 11.20
N ASP A 103 -1.51 -8.85 11.70
CA ASP A 103 -0.35 -9.07 12.55
C ASP A 103 0.84 -9.39 11.64
N ARG A 104 1.93 -8.61 11.77
CA ARG A 104 3.11 -8.70 10.89
C ARG A 104 3.78 -10.07 10.98
N GLU A 105 3.55 -10.83 12.06
CA GLU A 105 4.11 -12.17 12.27
C GLU A 105 3.27 -13.30 11.66
N ASP A 106 2.11 -13.02 11.06
CA ASP A 106 1.22 -14.03 10.50
C ASP A 106 1.20 -14.02 8.96
N ASP A 107 2.16 -14.70 8.34
CA ASP A 107 2.18 -14.94 6.89
C ASP A 107 0.93 -15.70 6.39
N ALA A 108 0.21 -16.43 7.27
CA ALA A 108 -1.01 -17.15 6.91
C ALA A 108 -2.22 -16.22 6.77
N TYR A 109 -2.09 -14.93 7.13
CA TYR A 109 -3.12 -13.92 6.94
C TYR A 109 -3.43 -13.70 5.45
N TRP A 110 -2.46 -13.83 4.54
CA TRP A 110 -2.63 -13.57 3.11
C TRP A 110 -3.27 -14.75 2.37
N ASN A 111 -4.45 -15.18 2.84
CA ASN A 111 -5.27 -16.22 2.22
C ASN A 111 -6.52 -15.63 1.54
N GLN A 112 -7.21 -16.44 0.74
CA GLN A 112 -8.40 -15.98 0.00
C GLN A 112 -9.54 -15.50 0.92
N GLU A 113 -9.69 -16.08 2.11
CA GLU A 113 -10.75 -15.70 3.06
C GLU A 113 -10.52 -14.30 3.62
N ASN A 114 -9.31 -14.01 4.08
CA ASN A 114 -8.95 -12.70 4.61
C ASN A 114 -8.92 -11.63 3.53
N GLY A 115 -8.46 -11.95 2.31
CA GLY A 115 -8.58 -11.05 1.16
C GLY A 115 -10.03 -10.66 0.91
N ARG A 116 -10.96 -11.62 0.98
CA ARG A 116 -12.40 -11.35 0.87
C ARG A 116 -12.91 -10.46 2.01
N ARG A 117 -12.51 -10.70 3.25
CA ARG A 117 -12.90 -9.88 4.42
C ARG A 117 -12.44 -8.44 4.30
N VAL A 118 -11.23 -8.20 3.80
CA VAL A 118 -10.70 -6.85 3.53
C VAL A 118 -11.55 -6.16 2.45
N HIS A 119 -11.82 -6.86 1.34
CA HIS A 119 -12.65 -6.33 0.25
C HIS A 119 -14.09 -6.02 0.70
N ASP A 120 -14.71 -6.92 1.45
CA ASP A 120 -16.06 -6.77 2.01
C ASP A 120 -16.12 -5.59 2.98
N TYR A 121 -15.11 -5.42 3.83
CA TYR A 121 -15.03 -4.32 4.79
C TYR A 121 -14.94 -2.94 4.09
N TYR A 122 -14.14 -2.84 3.03
CA TYR A 122 -13.95 -1.58 2.29
C TYR A 122 -14.93 -1.38 1.13
N GLY A 123 -15.87 -2.32 0.93
CA GLY A 123 -16.89 -2.27 -0.12
C GLY A 123 -16.31 -2.22 -1.54
N VAL A 124 -15.18 -2.88 -1.79
CA VAL A 124 -14.51 -2.89 -3.10
C VAL A 124 -14.70 -4.25 -3.76
N ALA A 125 -15.22 -4.25 -4.98
CA ALA A 125 -15.28 -5.46 -5.78
C ALA A 125 -13.86 -6.01 -6.00
N PRO A 126 -13.61 -7.30 -5.70
CA PRO A 126 -12.31 -7.88 -5.97
C PRO A 126 -11.99 -7.85 -7.46
N TYR A 127 -10.74 -7.53 -7.79
CA TYR A 127 -10.26 -7.44 -9.17
C TYR A 127 -10.05 -8.83 -9.82
N TRP A 128 -10.34 -9.92 -9.10
CA TRP A 128 -10.21 -11.32 -9.52
C TRP A 128 -11.53 -11.96 -9.98
N ILE A 129 -12.55 -11.16 -10.30
CA ILE A 129 -13.76 -11.62 -11.00
C ILE A 129 -13.50 -11.72 -12.51
#